data_AF-A0A1I4JPB6-F1
#
_entry.id   AF-A0A1I4JPB6-F1
#
_cell.length_a   1.000
_cell.length_b   1.000
_cell.length_c   1.000
_cell.angle_alpha   90.00
_cell.angle_beta   90.00
_cell.angle_gamma   90.00
#
_symmetry.space_group_name_H-M   'P 1'
#
loop_
_entity.id
_entity.type
_entity.pdbx_description
1 polymer ?
#
loop_
_entity_poly.entity_id
_entity_poly.type
_entity_poly.pdbx_seq_one_letter_code
_entity_poly.pdbx_strand_id
1 'polypeptide(L)' 'MAFLREAVEKQKVYLIQQLMAKGIVDKNNQELYNKPISEIVNDYEKFCLEFEKQNALKFTRYNPERKEEKPNVH' A
#
# COMPACT_ATOMS: atom_id res chain seq x y z
N MET A 1 -24.97 -0.97 -24.50
CA MET A 1 -24.48 -0.83 -23.10
C MET A 1 -23.18 -0.01 -23.09
N ALA A 2 -23.24 1.29 -23.39
CA ALA A 2 -22.06 2.16 -23.46
C ALA A 2 -21.75 2.85 -22.13
N PHE A 3 -22.80 3.25 -21.39
CA PHE A 3 -22.68 3.99 -20.13
C PHE A 3 -21.93 3.23 -19.02
N LEU A 4 -22.17 1.92 -18.88
CA LEU A 4 -21.50 1.12 -17.85
C LEU A 4 -19.99 1.00 -18.13
N ARG A 5 -19.60 0.77 -19.38
CA ARG A 5 -18.18 0.72 -19.78
C ARG A 5 -17.50 2.06 -19.52
N GLU A 6 -18.14 3.16 -19.85
CA GLU A 6 -17.60 4.51 -19.60
C GLU A 6 -17.46 4.81 -18.10
N ALA A 7 -18.44 4.43 -17.29
CA ALA A 7 -18.38 4.58 -15.84
C ALA A 7 -17.21 3.79 -15.22
N VAL A 8 -17.00 2.55 -15.69
CA VAL A 8 -15.89 1.71 -15.22
C VAL A 8 -14.53 2.29 -15.62
N GLU A 9 -14.39 2.82 -16.84
CA GLU A 9 -13.13 3.47 -17.23
C GLU A 9 -12.86 4.75 -16.43
N LYS A 10 -13.89 5.55 -16.12
CA LYS A 10 -13.73 6.72 -15.23
C LYS A 10 -13.28 6.32 -13.83
N GLN A 11 -13.85 5.25 -13.27
CA GLN A 11 -13.43 4.71 -11.98
C GLN A 11 -11.97 4.25 -12.00
N LYS A 12 -11.55 3.59 -13.08
CA LYS A 12 -10.16 3.15 -13.27
C LYS A 12 -9.18 4.31 -13.30
N VAL A 13 -9.48 5.34 -14.11
CA VAL A 13 -8.64 6.55 -14.20
C VAL A 13 -8.54 7.24 -12.84
N TYR A 14 -9.66 7.38 -12.15
CA TYR A 14 -9.68 7.98 -10.81
C TYR A 14 -8.83 7.20 -9.81
N LEU A 15 -8.93 5.87 -9.80
CA LEU A 15 -8.11 5.02 -8.93
C LEU A 15 -6.61 5.21 -9.20
N ILE A 16 -6.20 5.21 -10.47
CA ILE A 16 -4.79 5.41 -10.85
C ILE A 16 -4.29 6.78 -10.36
N GLN A 17 -5.06 7.84 -10.55
CA GLN A 17 -4.72 9.17 -10.05
C GLN A 17 -4.54 9.21 -8.53
N GLN A 18 -5.40 8.53 -7.78
CA GLN A 18 -5.29 8.42 -6.32
C GLN A 18 -4.02 7.66 -5.90
N LEU A 19 -3.66 6.58 -6.59
CA LEU A 19 -2.43 5.83 -6.32
C LEU A 19 -1.17 6.66 -6.62
N MET A 20 -1.19 7.45 -7.69
CA MET A 20 -0.12 8.40 -8.02
C MET A 20 -0.01 9.52 -6.98
N ALA A 21 -1.13 10.09 -6.53
CA ALA A 21 -1.15 11.12 -5.50
C ALA A 21 -0.59 10.62 -4.16
N LYS A 22 -0.79 9.34 -3.84
CA LYS A 22 -0.21 8.67 -2.66
C LYS A 22 1.26 8.28 -2.83
N GLY A 23 1.85 8.47 -4.02
CA GLY A 23 3.24 8.10 -4.31
C GLY A 23 3.48 6.59 -4.42
N ILE A 24 2.42 5.79 -4.57
CA ILE A 24 2.50 4.32 -4.69
C ILE A 24 2.89 3.92 -6.11
N VAL A 25 2.49 4.75 -7.09
CA VAL A 25 2.69 4.53 -8.52
C VAL A 25 3.42 5.72 -9.13
N ASP A 26 4.40 5.46 -10.00
CA ASP A 26 5.10 6.49 -10.77
C ASP A 26 4.19 7.07 -11.88
N LYS A 27 4.33 8.38 -12.14
CA LYS A 27 3.59 9.12 -13.17
C LYS A 27 3.82 8.59 -14.58
N ASN A 28 4.96 7.94 -14.82
CA ASN A 28 5.32 7.38 -16.12
C ASN A 28 4.80 5.94 -16.33
N ASN A 29 4.09 5.37 -15.36
CA ASN A 29 3.61 4.00 -15.43
C ASN A 29 2.35 3.88 -16.32
N GLN A 30 2.56 3.93 -17.63
CA GLN A 30 1.49 3.80 -18.63
C GLN A 30 0.87 2.40 -18.66
N GLU A 31 1.58 1.38 -18.18
CA GLU A 31 1.09 -0.01 -18.19
C GLU A 31 -0.19 -0.18 -17.35
N LEU A 32 -0.35 0.59 -16.27
CA LEU A 32 -1.54 0.56 -15.42
C LEU A 32 -2.83 0.94 -16.16
N TYR A 33 -2.75 1.80 -17.18
CA TYR A 33 -3.93 2.17 -17.97
C TYR A 33 -4.40 1.04 -18.90
N ASN A 34 -3.54 0.07 -19.20
CA ASN A 34 -3.87 -1.09 -20.02
C ASN A 34 -4.44 -2.24 -19.18
N LYS A 35 -4.22 -2.25 -17.87
CA LYS A 35 -4.77 -3.25 -16.98
C LYS A 35 -6.27 -3.04 -16.74
N PRO A 36 -7.05 -4.11 -16.57
CA PRO A 36 -8.41 -4.02 -16.07
C PRO A 36 -8.41 -3.55 -14.60
N ILE A 37 -9.48 -2.87 -14.19
CA ILE A 37 -9.60 -2.33 -12.83
C ILE A 37 -9.45 -3.39 -11.73
N SER A 38 -9.92 -4.62 -11.99
CA SER A 38 -9.81 -5.75 -11.06
C SER A 38 -8.36 -6.16 -10.80
N GLU A 39 -7.49 -6.11 -11.80
CA GLU A 39 -6.07 -6.42 -11.62
C GLU A 39 -5.38 -5.33 -10.79
N ILE A 40 -5.70 -4.06 -11.03
CA ILE A 40 -5.13 -2.94 -10.27
C ILE A 40 -5.51 -3.04 -8.79
N VAL A 41 -6.76 -3.39 -8.49
CA VAL A 41 -7.22 -3.59 -7.11
C VAL A 41 -6.51 -4.79 -6.46
N ASN A 42 -6.42 -5.93 -7.16
CA ASN A 42 -5.73 -7.11 -6.64
C ASN A 42 -4.24 -6.85 -6.37
N ASP A 43 -3.56 -6.13 -7.26
CA ASP A 43 -2.15 -5.75 -7.09
C ASP A 43 -1.99 -4.84 -5.87
N TYR A 44 -2.92 -3.90 -5.67
CA TYR A 44 -2.93 -3.01 -4.51
C TYR A 44 -3.18 -3.75 -3.19
N GLU A 45 -4.10 -4.72 -3.16
CA GLU A 45 -4.35 -5.54 -1.97
C GLU A 45 -3.12 -6.36 -1.57
N LYS A 46 -2.43 -6.95 -2.54
CA LYS A 46 -1.16 -7.66 -2.30
C LYS A 46 -0.10 -6.72 -1.72
N PHE A 47 0.03 -5.53 -2.29
CA PHE A 47 0.94 -4.50 -1.77
C PHE A 47 0.64 -4.16 -0.31
N CYS A 48 -0.63 -3.97 0.05
CA CYS A 48 -1.03 -3.70 1.44
C CYS A 48 -0.63 -4.85 2.38
N LEU A 49 -0.87 -6.10 1.99
CA LEU A 49 -0.49 -7.27 2.79
C LEU A 49 1.02 -7.40 2.97
N GLU A 50 1.80 -7.10 1.93
CA GLU A 50 3.27 -7.10 2.00
C GLU A 50 3.79 -5.96 2.89
N PHE A 51 3.19 -4.77 2.77
CA PHE A 51 3.51 -3.63 3.61
C PHE A 51 3.22 -3.93 5.09
N GLU A 52 2.09 -4.54 5.40
CA GLU A 52 1.74 -4.97 6.77
C GLU A 52 2.74 -6.01 7.30
N LYS A 53 3.10 -7.02 6.51
CA LYS A 53 4.11 -8.03 6.90
C LYS A 53 5.47 -7.40 7.19
N GLN A 54 5.92 -6.44 6.37
CA GLN A 54 7.19 -5.74 6.59
C GLN A 54 7.16 -4.87 7.86
N ASN A 55 6.01 -4.26 8.18
CA ASN A 55 5.88 -3.44 9.38
C ASN A 55 5.63 -4.25 10.65
N ALA A 56 5.03 -5.44 10.58
CA ALA A 56 4.85 -6.34 11.72
C ALA A 56 6.19 -6.68 12.42
N LEU A 57 7.28 -6.83 11.65
CA LEU A 57 8.63 -7.05 12.18
C LEU A 57 9.24 -5.83 12.89
N LYS A 58 8.72 -4.61 12.65
CA LYS A 58 9.18 -3.38 13.33
C LYS A 58 8.50 -3.17 14.67
N PHE A 59 7.28 -3.70 14.87
CA PHE A 59 6.53 -3.57 16.13
C PHE A 59 7.03 -4.51 17.24
N THR A 60 7.73 -5.60 16.92
CA THR A 60 8.29 -6.52 17.93
C THR A 60 9.56 -5.99 18.61
N ARG A 61 10.09 -4.82 18.21
CA ARG A 61 11.29 -4.21 18.82
C ARG A 61 11.01 -3.39 20.07
N TYR A 62 9.75 -3.09 20.38
CA TYR A 62 9.42 -2.43 21.64
C TYR A 62 9.05 -3.48 22.70
N ASN A 63 10.04 -3.85 23.51
CA ASN A 63 9.81 -4.61 24.74
C ASN A 63 9.87 -3.64 25.93
N PRO A 64 8.72 -3.18 26.48
CA PRO A 64 8.69 -2.29 27.64
C PRO A 64 9.19 -2.97 28.93
N GLU A 65 9.45 -4.28 28.94
CA GLU A 65 9.88 -5.04 30.12
C GLU A 65 11.40 -5.18 30.29
N ARG A 66 12.24 -4.49 29.50
CA ARG A 66 13.66 -4.37 29.85
C ARG A 66 13.79 -3.44 31.06
N LYS A 67 13.62 -4.03 32.24
CA LYS A 67 13.95 -3.47 33.55
C LYS A 67 15.31 -2.78 33.44
N GLU A 68 15.32 -1.49 33.76
CA GLU A 68 16.54 -0.75 34.04
C GLU A 68 17.22 -1.41 35.24
N GLU A 69 18.15 -2.33 34.98
CA GLU A 69 19.15 -2.68 36.00
C GLU A 69 20.00 -1.43 36.23
N LYS A 70 19.72 -0.76 37.36
CA LYS A 70 20.56 0.33 37.87
C LYS A 70 22.00 -0.19 37.94
N PRO A 71 23.00 0.53 37.40
CA PRO A 71 24.38 0.14 37.58
C PRO A 71 24.72 0.26 39.07
N ASN A 72 24.98 -0.88 39.70
CA ASN A 72 25.46 -0.94 41.07
C ASN A 72 26.93 -0.50 41.04
N VAL A 73 27.19 0.75 41.41
CA VAL A 73 28.55 1.25 41.61
C VAL A 73 28.91 0.97 43.06
N HIS A 74 29.90 0.09 43.25
CA HIS A 74 30.50 -0.26 44.53
C HIS A 74 31.10 0.96 45.25
#